data_AF-A0A7W5DLF8-F1
#
_entry.id   AF-A0A7W5DLF8-F1
#
_cell.length_a   1.000
_cell.length_b   1.000
_cell.length_c   1.000
_cell.angle_alpha   90.00
_cell.angle_beta   90.00
_cell.angle_gamma   90.00
#
_symmetry.space_group_name_H-M   'P 1'
#
loop_
_entity.id
_entity.type
_entity.pdbx_description
1 polymer ?
#
loop_
_entity_poly.entity_id
_entity_poly.type
_entity_poly.pdbx_seq_one_letter_code
_entity_poly.pdbx_strand_id
1 'polypeptide(L)'
;MQRRFDQLDDVWPAGLGRRLGAMLYDGLLVLALWILIASAHLAVVRLLLEVPADQVGTGIAQVVSLRLLMAVTAFAFFAYFWTRGGMTLGMQAWRLRVQTPDGCSITGLQALQRFLVAGISLAAFGLGYLWILVDGEKRGWPDIASGTRVVVLPKRR
;
A
#
# COMPACT_ATOMS: atom_id res chain seq x y z
N MET A 1 8.93 19.15 0.50
CA MET A 1 8.15 19.82 1.57
C MET A 1 6.86 19.06 1.79
N GLN A 2 6.48 18.78 3.04
CA GLN A 2 5.18 18.20 3.35
C GLN A 2 4.09 19.23 3.07
N ARG A 3 3.13 18.87 2.22
CA ARG A 3 1.93 19.66 1.96
C ARG A 3 0.95 19.51 3.13
N ARG A 4 0.45 20.61 3.67
CA ARG A 4 -0.64 20.63 4.66
C ARG A 4 -1.98 20.48 3.93
N PHE A 5 -2.91 19.71 4.50
CA PHE A 5 -4.25 19.56 3.96
C PHE A 5 -5.19 20.62 4.53
N ASP A 6 -6.13 21.10 3.71
CA ASP A 6 -7.04 22.21 4.07
C ASP A 6 -8.28 21.74 4.86
N GLN A 7 -8.61 20.45 4.79
CA GLN A 7 -9.78 19.85 5.45
C GLN A 7 -9.34 19.05 6.69
N LEU A 8 -9.15 19.72 7.82
CA LEU A 8 -8.72 19.08 9.08
C LEU A 8 -9.82 18.95 10.12
N ASP A 9 -10.84 19.82 10.10
CA ASP A 9 -11.83 19.91 11.17
C ASP A 9 -13.00 18.93 10.99
N ASP A 10 -13.24 18.47 9.75
CA ASP A 10 -14.35 17.56 9.40
C ASP A 10 -13.89 16.12 9.12
N VAL A 11 -12.78 15.69 9.72
CA VAL A 11 -12.25 14.33 9.52
C VAL A 11 -12.30 13.51 10.80
N TRP A 12 -12.62 12.22 10.67
CA TRP A 12 -12.67 11.29 11.81
C TRP A 12 -11.88 10.02 11.54
N PRO A 13 -11.40 9.31 12.60
CA PRO A 13 -10.61 8.10 12.41
C PRO A 13 -11.36 6.99 11.64
N ALA A 14 -10.68 6.40 10.66
CA ALA A 14 -11.25 5.35 9.81
C ALA A 14 -11.30 3.99 10.53
N GLY A 15 -12.49 3.40 10.62
CA GLY A 15 -12.67 2.05 11.17
C GLY A 15 -12.19 0.95 10.23
N LEU A 16 -12.07 -0.27 10.77
CA LEU A 16 -11.54 -1.44 10.09
C LEU A 16 -12.25 -1.75 8.76
N GLY A 17 -13.59 -1.75 8.73
CA GLY A 17 -14.35 -2.15 7.53
C GLY A 17 -14.04 -1.31 6.28
N ARG A 18 -13.96 0.02 6.42
CA ARG A 18 -13.60 0.90 5.28
C ARG A 18 -12.16 0.70 4.83
N ARG A 19 -11.25 0.46 5.77
CA ARG A 19 -9.84 0.19 5.47
C ARG A 19 -9.69 -1.14 4.73
N LEU A 20 -10.40 -2.19 5.16
CA LEU A 20 -10.44 -3.48 4.46
C LEU A 20 -11.04 -3.36 3.06
N GLY A 21 -12.13 -2.60 2.91
CA GLY A 21 -12.70 -2.29 1.61
C GLY A 21 -11.71 -1.59 0.68
N ALA A 22 -11.00 -0.56 1.18
CA ALA A 22 -9.96 0.12 0.39
C ALA A 22 -8.79 -0.82 0.04
N MET A 23 -8.35 -1.67 0.98
CA MET A 23 -7.29 -2.66 0.74
C MET A 23 -7.69 -3.68 -0.31
N LEU A 24 -8.96 -4.12 -0.35
CA LEU A 24 -9.45 -5.02 -1.38
C LEU A 24 -9.35 -4.37 -2.77
N TYR A 25 -9.79 -3.12 -2.89
CA TYR A 25 -9.71 -2.37 -4.16
C TYR A 25 -8.26 -2.18 -4.61
N ASP A 26 -7.39 -1.72 -3.70
CA ASP A 26 -5.97 -1.54 -4.02
C ASP A 26 -5.28 -2.88 -4.31
N GLY A 27 -5.68 -3.95 -3.63
CA GLY A 27 -5.19 -5.31 -3.85
C GLY A 27 -5.49 -5.82 -5.27
N LEU A 28 -6.69 -5.55 -5.79
CA LEU A 28 -7.04 -5.88 -7.18
C LEU A 28 -6.21 -5.09 -8.19
N LEU A 29 -5.96 -3.80 -7.92
CA LEU A 29 -5.11 -2.96 -8.78
C LEU A 29 -3.65 -3.44 -8.79
N VAL A 30 -3.09 -3.74 -7.61
CA VAL A 30 -1.73 -4.28 -7.48
C VAL A 30 -1.63 -5.66 -8.12
N LEU A 31 -2.65 -6.50 -7.98
CA LEU A 31 -2.71 -7.81 -8.63
C LEU A 31 -2.67 -7.67 -10.17
N ALA A 32 -3.44 -6.73 -10.73
CA ALA A 32 -3.42 -6.46 -12.17
C ALA A 32 -2.02 -5.99 -12.63
N LEU A 33 -1.38 -5.08 -11.87
CA LEU A 33 0.00 -4.66 -12.14
C LEU A 33 0.99 -5.82 -12.07
N TRP A 34 0.85 -6.71 -11.09
CA TRP A 34 1.69 -7.88 -10.94
C TRP A 34 1.53 -8.89 -12.08
N ILE A 35 0.32 -9.10 -12.59
CA ILE A 35 0.09 -9.95 -13.78
C ILE A 35 0.83 -9.39 -14.99
N LEU A 36 0.74 -8.08 -15.24
CA LEU A 36 1.45 -7.42 -16.34
C LEU A 36 2.96 -7.55 -16.19
N ILE A 37 3.49 -7.32 -14.99
CA ILE A 37 4.91 -7.43 -14.69
C ILE A 37 5.42 -8.86 -14.84
N ALA A 38 4.70 -9.84 -14.30
CA ALA A 38 5.07 -11.25 -14.42
C ALA A 38 5.06 -11.70 -15.88
N SER A 39 4.08 -11.25 -16.66
CA SER A 39 4.00 -11.53 -18.10
C SER A 39 5.16 -10.89 -18.87
N ALA A 40 5.49 -9.63 -18.58
CA ALA A 40 6.62 -8.94 -19.18
C ALA A 40 7.97 -9.60 -18.80
N HIS A 41 8.15 -9.95 -17.53
CA HIS A 41 9.34 -10.65 -17.04
C HIS A 41 9.50 -12.01 -17.72
N LEU A 42 8.42 -12.78 -17.84
CA LEU A 42 8.41 -14.03 -18.58
C LEU A 42 8.79 -13.82 -20.05
N ALA A 43 8.25 -12.79 -20.71
CA ALA A 43 8.58 -12.47 -22.09
C ALA A 43 10.07 -12.14 -22.25
N VAL A 44 10.66 -11.35 -21.35
CA VAL A 44 12.11 -11.07 -21.37
C VAL A 44 12.92 -12.35 -21.17
N VAL A 45 12.58 -13.17 -20.18
CA VAL A 45 13.29 -14.42 -19.90
C VAL A 45 13.24 -15.39 -21.08
N ARG A 46 12.09 -15.49 -21.75
CA ARG A 46 11.87 -16.43 -22.85
C ARG A 46 12.38 -15.95 -24.20
N LEU A 47 12.13 -14.69 -24.52
CA LEU A 47 12.35 -14.15 -25.86
C LEU A 47 13.69 -13.43 -26.01
N LEU A 48 14.21 -12.84 -24.93
CA LEU A 48 15.46 -12.08 -24.97
C LEU A 48 16.63 -12.87 -24.39
N LEU A 49 16.41 -13.59 -23.29
CA LEU A 49 17.44 -14.41 -22.64
C LEU A 49 17.44 -15.87 -23.12
N GLU A 50 16.51 -16.22 -24.02
CA GLU A 50 16.39 -17.54 -24.66
C GLU A 50 16.35 -18.72 -23.67
N VAL A 51 15.85 -18.49 -22.45
CA VAL A 51 15.78 -19.53 -21.43
C VAL A 51 14.75 -20.60 -21.84
N PRO A 52 15.11 -21.89 -21.80
CA PRO A 52 14.21 -22.99 -22.12
C PRO A 52 12.95 -23.00 -21.25
N ALA A 53 11.84 -23.46 -21.82
CA ALA A 53 10.53 -23.46 -21.16
C ALA A 53 10.49 -24.23 -19.84
N ASP A 54 11.21 -25.34 -19.80
CA ASP A 54 11.39 -26.26 -18.67
C ASP A 54 12.27 -25.69 -17.55
N GLN A 55 13.03 -24.63 -17.85
CA GLN A 55 13.92 -23.97 -16.89
C GLN A 55 13.37 -22.64 -16.35
N VAL A 56 12.20 -22.22 -16.84
CA VAL A 56 11.52 -21.01 -16.34
C VAL A 56 11.12 -21.22 -14.89
N GLY A 57 11.58 -20.33 -14.02
CA GLY A 57 11.20 -20.30 -12.60
C GLY A 57 12.05 -21.22 -11.72
N THR A 58 13.01 -21.96 -12.28
CA THR A 58 13.94 -22.80 -11.51
C THR A 58 15.18 -22.04 -11.06
N GLY A 59 15.60 -21.03 -11.84
CA GLY A 59 16.76 -20.20 -11.52
C GLY A 59 16.51 -19.24 -10.35
N ILE A 60 17.38 -19.28 -9.34
CA ILE A 60 17.31 -18.38 -8.18
C ILE A 60 17.30 -16.91 -8.63
N ALA A 61 18.12 -16.54 -9.62
CA ALA A 61 18.15 -15.18 -10.15
C ALA A 61 16.81 -14.75 -10.77
N GLN A 62 16.12 -15.67 -11.47
CA GLN A 62 14.80 -15.39 -12.05
C GLN A 62 13.74 -15.20 -10.97
N VAL A 63 13.73 -16.07 -9.95
CA VAL A 63 12.78 -15.98 -8.84
C VAL A 63 13.00 -14.71 -8.02
N VAL A 64 14.26 -14.41 -7.68
CA VAL A 64 14.62 -13.22 -6.91
C VAL A 64 14.30 -11.95 -7.70
N SER A 65 14.65 -11.88 -8.99
CA SER A 65 14.34 -10.71 -9.82
C SER A 65 12.84 -10.44 -9.94
N LEU A 66 12.02 -11.47 -10.15
CA LEU A 66 10.56 -11.32 -10.19
C LEU A 66 10.00 -10.83 -8.86
N ARG A 67 10.41 -11.45 -7.74
CA ARG A 67 9.95 -11.07 -6.39
C ARG A 67 10.34 -9.64 -6.05
N LEU A 68 11.57 -9.23 -6.37
CA LEU A 68 12.02 -7.86 -6.17
C LEU A 68 11.21 -6.88 -7.03
N LEU A 69 10.96 -7.21 -8.29
CA LEU A 69 10.17 -6.36 -9.18
C LEU A 69 8.74 -6.19 -8.66
N MET A 70 8.09 -7.27 -8.22
CA MET A 70 6.76 -7.22 -7.61
C MET A 70 6.74 -6.36 -6.34
N ALA A 71 7.72 -6.54 -5.44
CA ALA A 71 7.83 -5.78 -4.21
C ALA A 71 8.08 -4.28 -4.46
N VAL A 72 9.00 -3.96 -5.38
CA VAL A 72 9.32 -2.58 -5.78
C VAL A 72 8.12 -1.92 -6.43
N THR A 73 7.41 -2.59 -7.33
CA THR A 73 6.22 -1.99 -7.96
C THR A 73 5.10 -1.77 -6.94
N ALA A 74 4.86 -2.71 -6.04
CA ALA A 74 3.86 -2.52 -4.98
C ALA A 74 4.24 -1.33 -4.09
N PHE A 75 5.49 -1.25 -3.64
CA PHE A 75 5.97 -0.11 -2.87
C PHE A 75 5.84 1.21 -3.64
N ALA A 76 6.28 1.24 -4.90
CA ALA A 76 6.21 2.43 -5.75
C ALA A 76 4.76 2.91 -5.93
N PHE A 77 3.82 1.98 -6.16
CA PHE A 77 2.39 2.28 -6.23
C PHE A 77 1.91 2.98 -4.95
N PHE A 78 2.07 2.33 -3.79
CA PHE A 78 1.58 2.89 -2.52
C PHE A 78 2.30 4.19 -2.13
N ALA A 79 3.62 4.21 -2.23
CA ALA A 79 4.44 5.37 -1.86
C ALA A 79 4.10 6.58 -2.72
N TYR A 80 3.88 6.41 -4.03
CA TYR A 80 3.50 7.49 -4.93
C TYR A 80 2.15 8.11 -4.53
N PHE A 81 1.12 7.29 -4.33
CA PHE A 81 -0.21 7.78 -3.96
C PHE A 81 -0.25 8.41 -2.58
N TRP A 82 0.43 7.81 -1.59
CA TRP A 82 0.43 8.33 -0.23
C TRP A 82 1.23 9.63 -0.11
N THR A 83 2.39 9.75 -0.74
CA THR A 83 3.20 10.98 -0.66
C THR A 83 2.60 12.14 -1.45
N ARG A 84 1.96 11.86 -2.60
CA ARG A 84 1.39 12.91 -3.46
C ARG A 84 0.03 13.42 -2.97
N GLY A 85 -0.86 12.51 -2.60
CA GLY A 85 -2.26 12.84 -2.27
C GLY A 85 -2.75 12.31 -0.94
N GLY A 86 -1.96 11.51 -0.23
CA GLY A 86 -2.41 10.80 0.97
C GLY A 86 -3.46 9.71 0.69
N MET A 87 -3.77 9.43 -0.57
CA MET A 87 -4.90 8.59 -0.97
C MET A 87 -4.56 7.75 -2.19
N THR A 88 -4.68 6.43 -2.05
CA THR A 88 -4.72 5.50 -3.18
C THR A 88 -6.09 5.52 -3.86
N LEU A 89 -6.21 4.88 -5.01
CA LEU A 89 -7.46 4.76 -5.74
C LEU A 89 -8.54 4.03 -4.91
N GLY A 90 -8.17 2.95 -4.22
CA GLY A 90 -9.07 2.26 -3.29
C GLY A 90 -9.46 3.15 -2.12
N MET A 91 -8.51 3.89 -1.53
CA MET A 91 -8.82 4.84 -0.47
C MET A 91 -9.79 5.94 -0.92
N GLN A 92 -9.66 6.45 -2.15
CA GLN A 92 -10.57 7.46 -2.69
C GLN A 92 -12.02 6.94 -2.77
N ALA A 93 -12.23 5.70 -3.21
CA ALA A 93 -13.56 5.08 -3.26
C ALA A 93 -14.24 5.03 -1.87
N TRP A 94 -13.44 4.90 -0.81
CA TRP A 94 -13.92 4.84 0.58
C TRP A 94 -13.78 6.18 1.33
N ARG A 95 -13.37 7.25 0.64
CA ARG A 95 -13.08 8.58 1.18
C ARG A 95 -12.08 8.54 2.33
N LEU A 96 -11.03 7.73 2.19
CA LEU A 96 -9.97 7.60 3.18
C LEU A 96 -8.78 8.46 2.78
N ARG A 97 -8.10 9.03 3.76
CA ARG A 97 -6.83 9.75 3.58
C ARG A 97 -5.86 9.41 4.70
N VAL A 98 -4.62 9.09 4.32
CA VAL A 98 -3.47 8.99 5.21
C VAL A 98 -2.88 10.39 5.40
N GLN A 99 -2.67 10.78 6.65
CA GLN A 99 -2.04 12.05 7.01
C GLN A 99 -1.27 11.92 8.31
N THR A 100 -0.37 12.87 8.59
CA THR A 100 0.22 13.02 9.91
C THR A 100 -0.82 13.53 10.93
N PRO A 101 -0.57 13.42 12.24
CA PRO A 101 -1.40 14.05 13.27
C PRO A 101 -1.65 15.54 12.99
N ASP A 102 -0.63 16.26 12.52
CA ASP A 102 -0.68 17.69 12.17
C ASP A 102 -1.46 18.00 10.88
N GLY A 103 -1.95 16.97 10.18
CA GLY A 103 -2.73 17.15 8.96
C GLY A 103 -1.88 17.38 7.71
N CYS A 104 -0.64 16.90 7.72
CA CYS A 104 0.26 16.98 6.57
C CYS A 104 0.30 15.67 5.79
N SER A 105 0.70 15.77 4.52
CA SER A 105 1.11 14.64 3.69
C SER A 105 2.30 13.89 4.31
N ILE A 106 2.35 12.59 4.08
CA ILE A 106 3.41 11.74 4.64
C ILE A 106 4.69 11.84 3.81
N THR A 107 5.84 11.66 4.45
CA THR A 107 7.13 11.60 3.75
C THR A 107 7.35 10.23 3.11
N GLY A 108 8.31 10.14 2.19
CA GLY A 108 8.72 8.85 1.61
C GLY A 108 9.22 7.85 2.65
N LEU A 109 9.90 8.32 3.71
CA LEU A 109 10.34 7.47 4.81
C LEU A 109 9.15 6.91 5.61
N GLN A 110 8.15 7.74 5.90
CA GLN A 110 6.91 7.29 6.55
C GLN A 110 6.13 6.31 5.66
N ALA A 111 6.11 6.52 4.34
CA ALA A 111 5.52 5.59 3.39
C ALA A 111 6.22 4.23 3.40
N LEU A 112 7.56 4.20 3.47
CA LEU A 112 8.35 2.98 3.58
C LEU A 112 8.06 2.23 4.88
N GLN A 113 8.06 2.93 6.02
CA GLN A 113 7.69 2.34 7.32
C GLN A 113 6.28 1.75 7.28
N ARG A 114 5.30 2.49 6.75
CA ARG A 114 3.94 1.98 6.55
C ARG A 114 3.92 0.71 5.72
N PHE A 115 4.65 0.68 4.61
CA PHE A 115 4.65 -0.46 3.69
C PHE A 115 5.26 -1.71 4.33
N LEU A 116 6.41 -1.58 4.99
CA LEU A 116 7.08 -2.70 5.66
C LEU A 116 6.23 -3.25 6.81
N VAL A 117 5.69 -2.36 7.65
CA VAL A 117 4.88 -2.76 8.80
C VAL A 117 3.51 -3.29 8.36
N ALA A 118 2.96 -2.82 7.24
CA ALA A 118 1.78 -3.42 6.62
C ALA A 118 2.03 -4.87 6.18
N GLY A 119 3.20 -5.13 5.56
CA GLY A 119 3.64 -6.49 5.24
C GLY A 119 3.74 -7.39 6.47
N ILE A 120 4.36 -6.91 7.55
CA ILE A 120 4.44 -7.63 8.84
C ILE A 120 3.04 -7.86 9.43
N SER A 121 2.17 -6.86 9.38
CA SER A 121 0.80 -6.96 9.88
C SER A 121 0.00 -8.05 9.16
N LEU A 122 0.17 -8.15 7.84
CA LEU A 122 -0.45 -9.18 7.03
C LEU A 122 0.16 -10.56 7.29
N ALA A 123 1.49 -10.65 7.40
CA ALA A 123 2.20 -11.88 7.74
C ALA A 123 1.80 -12.43 9.12
N ALA A 124 1.50 -11.53 10.07
CA ALA A 124 0.92 -11.87 11.37
C ALA A 124 -0.60 -12.12 11.31
N PHE A 125 -1.10 -12.74 10.23
CA PHE A 125 -2.52 -13.05 9.99
C PHE A 125 -3.47 -11.85 10.12
N GLY A 126 -3.00 -10.63 9.80
CA GLY A 126 -3.80 -9.41 9.89
C GLY A 126 -3.96 -8.86 11.31
N LEU A 127 -3.26 -9.39 12.31
CA LEU A 127 -3.33 -8.92 13.71
C LEU A 127 -3.06 -7.41 13.83
N GLY A 128 -2.13 -6.88 13.04
CA GLY A 128 -1.83 -5.44 13.03
C GLY A 128 -2.98 -4.56 12.54
N TYR A 129 -3.93 -5.12 11.79
CA TYR A 129 -5.18 -4.45 11.42
C TYR A 129 -6.30 -4.72 12.42
N LEU A 130 -6.36 -5.90 13.03
CA LEU A 130 -7.32 -6.19 14.11
C LEU A 130 -7.10 -5.28 15.33
N TRP A 131 -5.86 -4.81 15.55
CA TRP A 131 -5.55 -3.81 16.59
C TRP A 131 -6.39 -2.52 16.49
N ILE A 132 -6.90 -2.19 15.31
CA ILE A 132 -7.80 -1.03 15.09
C ILE A 132 -9.09 -1.14 15.90
N LEU A 133 -9.53 -2.37 16.24
CA LEU A 133 -10.72 -2.61 17.06
C LEU A 133 -10.48 -2.36 18.55
N VAL A 134 -9.20 -2.40 18.98
CA VAL A 134 -8.78 -2.24 20.38
C VAL A 134 -8.30 -0.81 20.64
N ASP A 135 -7.57 -0.21 19.69
CA ASP A 135 -7.05 1.16 19.80
C ASP A 135 -8.17 2.20 19.71
N GLY A 136 -8.31 3.05 20.73
CA GLY A 136 -9.33 4.10 20.78
C GLY A 136 -9.22 5.15 19.67
N GLU A 137 -8.02 5.32 19.10
CA GLU A 137 -7.76 6.19 17.95
C GLU A 137 -7.90 5.46 16.60
N LYS A 138 -8.29 4.17 16.60
CA LYS A 138 -8.46 3.32 15.42
C LYS A 138 -7.21 3.24 14.54
N ARG A 139 -6.02 3.20 15.14
CA ARG A 139 -4.72 3.08 14.46
C ARG A 139 -4.30 1.62 14.39
N GLY A 140 -3.87 1.19 13.20
CA GLY A 140 -3.20 -0.11 13.04
C GLY A 140 -1.70 -0.01 13.28
N TRP A 141 -0.99 -1.13 13.35
CA TRP A 141 0.48 -1.12 13.46
C TRP A 141 1.18 -0.27 12.39
N PRO A 142 0.76 -0.26 11.11
CA PRO A 142 1.37 0.59 10.09
C PRO A 142 1.21 2.08 10.38
N ASP A 143 0.10 2.47 10.99
CA ASP A 143 -0.19 3.85 11.36
C ASP A 143 0.69 4.29 12.54
N ILE A 144 0.75 3.45 13.59
CA ILE A 144 1.53 3.70 14.80
C ILE A 144 3.03 3.81 14.46
N ALA A 145 3.57 2.83 13.74
CA ALA A 145 5.00 2.79 13.42
C ALA A 145 5.49 3.93 12.53
N SER A 146 4.60 4.51 11.71
CA SER A 146 4.93 5.63 10.83
C SER A 146 4.57 7.00 11.41
N GLY A 147 3.94 7.05 12.59
CA GLY A 147 3.42 8.29 13.17
C GLY A 147 2.35 8.93 12.26
N THR A 148 1.48 8.12 11.66
CA THR A 148 0.41 8.58 10.77
C THR A 148 -0.96 8.11 11.24
N ARG A 149 -2.02 8.65 10.64
CA ARG A 149 -3.40 8.22 10.88
C ARG A 149 -4.16 8.15 9.56
N VAL A 150 -5.11 7.22 9.49
CA VAL A 150 -6.06 7.16 8.38
C VAL A 150 -7.38 7.78 8.84
N VAL A 151 -7.77 8.83 8.15
CA VAL A 151 -9.01 9.56 8.43
C VAL A 151 -10.01 9.36 7.30
N VAL A 152 -11.28 9.55 7.63
CA VAL A 152 -12.38 9.61 6.68
C VAL A 152 -12.65 11.06 6.33
N LEU A 153 -12.79 11.34 5.05
CA LEU A 153 -13.18 12.65 4.52
C LEU A 153 -14.72 12.79 4.46
N PRO A 154 -15.25 14.00 4.66
CA PRO A 154 -16.68 14.25 4.56
C PRO A 154 -17.20 14.01 3.14
N LYS A 155 -18.50 13.75 2.99
CA LYS A 155 -19.10 13.69 1.65
C LYS A 155 -19.04 15.10 1.06
N ARG A 156 -18.46 15.25 -0.13
CA ARG A 156 -18.55 16.52 -0.87
C ARG A 156 -20.04 16.77 -1.14
N ARG A 157 -20.57 17.89 -0.64
CA ARG A 157 -21.91 18.36 -0.99
C ARG A 157 -21.95 18.74 -2.46
#